data_AF-A0A3B6LN55-F1
#
_entry.id   AF-A0A3B6LN55-F1
#
_cell.length_a   1.000
_cell.length_b   1.000
_cell.length_c   1.000
_cell.angle_alpha   90.00
_cell.angle_beta   90.00
_cell.angle_gamma   90.00
#
_symmetry.space_group_name_H-M   'P 1'
#
loop_
_entity.id
_entity.type
_entity.pdbx_description
1 polymer ?
#
loop_
_entity_poly.entity_id
_entity_poly.type
_entity_poly.pdbx_seq_one_letter_code
_entity_poly.pdbx_strand_id
1 'polypeptide(L)'
;MAGGPRRGIYMDDDGLIEYDMRIKRGRQEGDDLQVIDGATILSPWGTSERPFTFNISGDCDGAVAITLAYLSSAVEATVEILILEVQSGFHMCLRCFTSGCYDEIRLFDGAVVKSCALKRYVVAVVRWSSIRLKFKICTESSGSEFQRRCTFKAKTHGHNTREIKTDFALISVKVTWSTLDDAW
;
A
#
# COMPACT_ATOMS: atom_id res chain seq x y z
N MET A 1 7.18 -7.58 8.85
CA MET A 1 5.78 -7.20 9.14
C MET A 1 5.07 -7.01 7.81
N ALA A 2 4.05 -7.83 7.53
CA ALA A 2 3.16 -7.60 6.40
C ALA A 2 2.17 -6.50 6.80
N GLY A 3 2.15 -5.39 6.07
CA GLY A 3 1.16 -4.34 6.28
C GLY A 3 -0.18 -4.75 5.67
N GLY A 4 -1.28 -4.29 6.27
CA GLY A 4 -2.60 -4.36 5.65
C GLY A 4 -2.66 -3.57 4.32
N PRO A 5 -3.71 -3.76 3.52
CA PRO A 5 -3.88 -3.06 2.24
C PRO A 5 -3.92 -1.54 2.48
N ARG A 6 -3.08 -0.78 1.78
CA ARG A 6 -3.01 0.70 1.86
C ARG A 6 -3.97 1.39 0.88
N ARG A 7 -5.13 0.77 0.65
CA ARG A 7 -6.16 1.26 -0.27
C ARG A 7 -6.83 2.51 0.29
N GLY A 8 -7.30 3.38 -0.60
CA GLY A 8 -8.14 4.51 -0.20
C GLY A 8 -9.52 4.03 0.19
N ILE A 9 -10.16 4.76 1.11
CA ILE A 9 -11.58 4.62 1.43
C ILE A 9 -12.14 6.04 1.30
N TYR A 10 -13.21 6.20 0.53
CA TYR A 10 -13.90 7.47 0.41
C TYR A 10 -14.64 7.79 1.72
N MET A 11 -14.57 9.05 2.15
CA MET A 11 -15.12 9.51 3.41
C MET A 11 -15.48 10.99 3.29
N ASP A 12 -16.78 11.31 3.41
CA ASP A 12 -17.31 12.68 3.32
C ASP A 12 -17.67 13.27 4.69
N ASP A 13 -18.08 12.40 5.62
CA ASP A 13 -18.52 12.73 6.98
C ASP A 13 -17.75 11.86 7.98
N ASP A 14 -18.02 12.06 9.27
CA ASP A 14 -17.53 11.21 10.35
C ASP A 14 -17.90 9.74 10.10
N GLY A 15 -16.90 8.87 10.22
CA GLY A 15 -17.02 7.44 10.04
C GLY A 15 -16.88 6.72 11.37
N LEU A 16 -17.89 5.94 11.73
CA LEU A 16 -17.80 5.02 12.86
C LEU A 16 -17.18 3.70 12.39
N ILE A 17 -16.07 3.30 13.00
CA ILE A 17 -15.51 1.97 12.84
C ILE A 17 -15.77 1.20 14.13
N GLU A 18 -16.67 0.22 14.06
CA GLU A 18 -16.87 -0.79 15.09
C GLU A 18 -15.96 -2.00 14.82
N TYR A 19 -15.42 -2.59 15.87
CA TYR A 19 -14.52 -3.72 15.79
C TYR A 19 -14.77 -4.70 16.93
N ASP A 20 -14.83 -5.99 16.57
CA ASP A 20 -14.84 -7.11 17.50
C ASP A 20 -13.80 -8.13 17.03
N MET A 21 -12.68 -8.21 17.74
CA MET A 21 -11.56 -9.08 17.40
C MET A 21 -11.45 -10.19 18.43
N ARG A 22 -11.42 -11.44 17.95
CA ARG A 22 -11.38 -12.64 18.78
C ARG A 22 -10.27 -13.59 18.34
N ILE A 23 -9.65 -14.29 19.30
CA ILE A 23 -8.74 -15.41 19.03
C ILE A 23 -9.55 -16.69 19.00
N LYS A 24 -9.49 -17.39 17.87
CA LYS A 24 -10.16 -18.66 17.71
C LYS A 24 -9.55 -19.73 18.62
N ARG A 25 -10.35 -20.31 19.51
CA ARG A 25 -9.89 -21.34 20.47
C ARG A 25 -10.59 -22.68 20.31
N GLY A 26 -11.78 -22.70 19.74
CA GLY A 26 -12.60 -23.90 19.61
C GLY A 26 -13.32 -24.03 18.28
N ARG A 27 -14.36 -24.87 18.26
CA ARG A 27 -15.21 -25.06 17.08
C ARG A 27 -16.42 -24.12 17.10
N GLN A 28 -16.83 -23.66 18.28
CA GLN A 28 -17.97 -22.78 18.46
C GLN A 28 -17.48 -21.36 18.77
N GLU A 29 -18.19 -20.33 18.30
CA GLU A 29 -17.84 -18.92 18.56
C GLU A 29 -17.78 -18.59 20.06
N GLY A 30 -18.57 -19.28 20.90
CA GLY A 30 -18.55 -19.09 22.35
C GLY A 30 -17.25 -19.53 23.02
N ASP A 31 -16.41 -20.31 22.34
CA ASP A 31 -15.08 -20.71 22.84
C ASP A 31 -14.04 -19.61 22.59
N ASP A 32 -14.32 -18.67 21.68
CA ASP A 32 -13.34 -17.71 21.19
C ASP A 32 -13.08 -16.60 22.22
N LEU A 33 -11.79 -16.31 22.45
CA LEU A 33 -11.40 -15.28 23.39
C LEU A 33 -11.56 -13.91 22.73
N GLN A 34 -12.43 -13.06 23.27
CA GLN A 34 -12.48 -11.66 22.88
C GLN A 34 -11.20 -10.96 23.31
N VAL A 35 -10.57 -10.26 22.35
CA VAL A 35 -9.32 -9.52 22.57
C VAL A 35 -9.59 -8.03 22.54
N ILE A 36 -10.38 -7.57 21.58
CA ILE A 36 -10.70 -6.16 21.38
C ILE A 36 -12.19 -6.06 21.04
N ASP A 37 -12.89 -5.16 21.72
CA ASP A 37 -14.28 -4.81 21.45
C ASP A 37 -14.45 -3.29 21.59
N GLY A 38 -15.15 -2.67 20.66
CA GLY A 38 -15.48 -1.26 20.75
C GLY A 38 -15.66 -0.59 19.40
N ALA A 39 -15.65 0.74 19.44
CA ALA A 39 -15.75 1.55 18.25
C ALA A 39 -14.92 2.82 18.36
N THR A 40 -14.51 3.36 17.21
CA THR A 40 -13.86 4.67 17.11
C THR A 40 -14.56 5.51 16.05
N ILE A 41 -14.72 6.79 16.33
CA ILE A 41 -15.14 7.77 15.32
C ILE A 41 -13.87 8.32 14.67
N LEU A 42 -13.86 8.28 13.35
CA LEU A 42 -12.88 8.94 12.52
C LEU A 42 -13.55 10.20 11.95
N SER A 43 -12.90 11.35 12.10
CA SER A 43 -13.37 12.60 11.52
C SER A 43 -12.38 13.10 10.48
N PRO A 44 -12.82 13.48 9.26
CA PRO A 44 -11.94 14.08 8.27
C PRO A 44 -11.62 15.55 8.59
N TRP A 45 -12.33 16.18 9.53
CA TRP A 45 -12.19 17.59 9.85
C TRP A 45 -11.02 17.86 10.80
N GLY A 46 -10.15 18.79 10.43
CA GLY A 46 -9.02 19.24 11.27
C GLY A 46 -7.82 18.29 11.30
N THR A 47 -7.87 17.18 10.56
CA THR A 47 -6.79 16.19 10.50
C THR A 47 -5.77 16.53 9.43
N SER A 48 -4.49 16.39 9.78
CA SER A 48 -3.38 16.60 8.84
C SER A 48 -3.40 15.54 7.72
N GLU A 49 -2.94 15.90 6.53
CA GLU A 49 -2.57 14.91 5.49
C GLU A 49 -1.40 14.00 5.92
N ARG A 50 -0.82 14.20 7.10
CA ARG A 50 0.23 13.32 7.61
C ARG A 50 -0.36 12.02 8.15
N PRO A 51 0.29 10.88 7.88
CA PRO A 51 -0.04 9.64 8.56
C PRO A 51 0.02 9.82 10.07
N PHE A 52 -1.01 9.36 10.76
CA PHE A 52 -1.00 9.23 12.20
C PHE A 52 -1.40 7.81 12.58
N THR A 53 -0.89 7.37 13.72
CA THR A 53 -1.17 6.04 14.26
C THR A 53 -1.93 6.21 15.56
N PHE A 54 -3.06 5.52 15.69
CA PHE A 54 -3.75 5.36 16.96
C PHE A 54 -3.82 3.88 17.31
N ASN A 55 -3.85 3.59 18.61
CA ASN A 55 -3.90 2.23 19.12
C ASN A 55 -5.32 1.94 19.59
N ILE A 56 -5.86 0.83 19.11
CA ILE A 56 -7.04 0.20 19.67
C ILE A 56 -6.53 -0.80 20.70
N SER A 57 -6.70 -0.49 21.97
CA SER A 57 -6.29 -1.37 23.08
C SER A 57 -7.46 -2.26 23.50
N GLY A 58 -7.16 -3.50 23.85
CA GLY A 58 -8.08 -4.46 24.45
C GLY A 58 -7.71 -4.81 25.89
N ASP A 59 -8.54 -5.62 26.53
CA ASP A 59 -8.46 -5.92 27.97
C ASP A 59 -7.32 -6.89 28.35
N CYS A 60 -6.70 -7.57 27.37
CA CYS A 60 -5.75 -8.68 27.58
C CYS A 60 -4.36 -8.41 26.97
N ASP A 61 -3.78 -7.22 27.18
CA ASP A 61 -2.48 -6.76 26.61
C ASP A 61 -2.41 -6.78 25.07
N GLY A 62 -3.53 -7.04 24.40
CA GLY A 62 -3.66 -7.00 22.95
C GLY A 62 -3.97 -5.58 22.49
N ALA A 63 -3.20 -5.07 21.53
CA ALA A 63 -3.50 -3.81 20.88
C ALA A 63 -3.30 -3.91 19.37
N VAL A 64 -4.13 -3.20 18.62
CA VAL A 64 -4.00 -3.02 17.17
C VAL A 64 -3.67 -1.57 16.88
N ALA A 65 -2.51 -1.34 16.31
CA ALA A 65 -2.12 -0.04 15.78
C ALA A 65 -2.76 0.14 14.39
N ILE A 66 -3.57 1.19 14.23
CA ILE A 66 -4.09 1.62 12.94
C ILE A 66 -3.35 2.88 12.52
N THR A 67 -2.71 2.82 11.35
CA THR A 67 -2.11 3.99 10.70
C THR A 67 -2.98 4.40 9.53
N LEU A 68 -3.42 5.66 9.50
CA LEU A 68 -4.17 6.23 8.38
C LEU A 68 -3.71 7.66 8.08
N ALA A 69 -4.05 8.14 6.89
CA ALA A 69 -3.82 9.53 6.47
C ALA A 69 -5.06 9.99 5.69
N TYR A 70 -5.51 11.22 5.96
CA TYR A 70 -6.61 11.83 5.21
C TYR A 70 -6.05 12.55 3.98
N LEU A 71 -6.53 12.18 2.80
CA LEU A 71 -6.08 12.76 1.55
C LEU A 71 -7.24 13.53 0.91
N SER A 72 -7.11 14.86 0.81
CA SER A 72 -8.11 15.65 0.11
C SER A 72 -8.08 15.35 -1.39
N SER A 73 -9.26 15.11 -1.98
CA SER A 73 -9.41 14.87 -3.42
C SER A 73 -8.45 13.79 -3.95
N ALA A 74 -8.51 12.58 -3.39
CA ALA A 74 -7.65 11.48 -3.80
C ALA A 74 -8.25 10.61 -4.92
N VAL A 75 -7.37 9.90 -5.61
CA VAL A 75 -7.70 8.85 -6.58
C VAL A 75 -6.99 7.57 -6.17
N GLU A 76 -7.54 6.43 -6.57
CA GLU A 76 -6.91 5.14 -6.37
C GLU A 76 -5.92 4.84 -7.50
N ALA A 77 -4.69 4.45 -7.12
CA ALA A 77 -3.68 3.97 -8.04
C ALA A 77 -3.47 2.47 -7.84
N THR A 78 -3.87 1.68 -8.83
CA THR A 78 -3.50 0.26 -8.90
C THR A 78 -2.17 0.10 -9.65
N VAL A 79 -1.13 -0.26 -8.93
CA VAL A 79 0.22 -0.55 -9.44
C VAL A 79 0.35 -2.04 -9.75
N GLU A 80 0.58 -2.36 -11.00
CA GLU A 80 0.83 -3.71 -11.51
C GLU A 80 2.27 -3.79 -12.01
N ILE A 81 3.01 -4.80 -11.55
CA ILE A 81 4.42 -5.00 -11.92
C ILE A 81 4.55 -6.36 -12.60
N LEU A 82 5.07 -6.35 -13.82
CA LEU A 82 5.40 -7.55 -14.58
C LEU A 82 6.91 -7.61 -14.76
N ILE A 83 7.52 -8.70 -14.33
CA ILE A 83 8.90 -9.05 -14.67
C ILE A 83 8.83 -9.84 -15.97
N LEU A 84 9.17 -9.20 -17.10
CA LEU A 84 9.05 -9.78 -18.43
C LEU A 84 10.22 -10.72 -18.73
N GLU A 85 11.43 -10.29 -18.38
CA GLU A 85 12.67 -11.03 -18.61
C GLU A 85 13.56 -10.97 -17.37
N VAL A 86 14.32 -12.03 -17.10
CA VAL A 86 15.28 -12.13 -16.01
C VAL A 86 16.57 -12.74 -16.56
N GLN A 87 17.67 -12.00 -16.47
CA GLN A 87 19.01 -12.41 -16.91
C GLN A 87 19.73 -13.24 -15.84
N SER A 88 19.57 -12.86 -14.57
CA SER A 88 20.08 -13.58 -13.40
C SER A 88 19.18 -13.33 -12.20
N GLY A 89 19.21 -14.19 -11.19
CA GLY A 89 18.43 -13.99 -9.97
C GLY A 89 18.88 -12.73 -9.21
N PHE A 90 17.91 -11.93 -8.75
CA PHE A 90 18.18 -10.72 -7.96
C PHE A 90 17.17 -10.55 -6.84
N HIS A 91 17.54 -9.79 -5.82
CA HIS A 91 16.62 -9.31 -4.80
C HIS A 91 16.12 -7.92 -5.17
N MET A 92 14.81 -7.70 -5.12
CA MET A 92 14.20 -6.41 -5.44
C MET A 92 13.33 -5.90 -4.30
N CYS A 93 13.49 -4.61 -4.03
CA CYS A 93 12.65 -3.86 -3.12
C CYS A 93 11.94 -2.72 -3.89
N LEU A 94 10.62 -2.71 -3.88
CA LEU A 94 9.78 -1.67 -4.49
C LEU A 94 9.15 -0.80 -3.41
N ARG A 95 9.52 0.48 -3.43
CA ARG A 95 8.97 1.51 -2.54
C ARG A 95 8.11 2.49 -3.31
N CYS A 96 7.06 2.95 -2.68
CA CYS A 96 6.09 3.89 -3.22
C CYS A 96 6.01 5.11 -2.32
N PHE A 97 5.98 6.28 -2.94
CA PHE A 97 5.81 7.58 -2.30
C PHE A 97 4.64 8.27 -3.00
N THR A 98 3.64 8.67 -2.23
CA THR A 98 2.50 9.43 -2.74
C THR A 98 2.54 10.80 -2.08
N SER A 99 2.35 11.85 -2.86
CA SER A 99 2.11 13.17 -2.26
C SER A 99 0.84 13.14 -1.42
N GLY A 100 0.92 13.63 -0.19
CA GLY A 100 -0.13 13.45 0.83
C GLY A 100 0.15 12.27 1.75
N CYS A 101 1.15 11.42 1.49
CA CYS A 101 1.66 10.47 2.48
C CYS A 101 3.19 10.58 2.51
N TYR A 102 3.72 11.21 3.55
CA TYR A 102 5.17 11.43 3.68
C TYR A 102 5.94 10.14 3.98
N ASP A 103 5.22 9.09 4.38
CA ASP A 103 5.82 7.81 4.71
C ASP A 103 6.01 6.92 3.49
N GLU A 104 7.12 6.20 3.49
CA GLU A 104 7.43 5.23 2.47
C GLU A 104 6.48 4.02 2.56
N ILE A 105 5.80 3.71 1.45
CA ILE A 105 4.98 2.52 1.30
C ILE A 105 5.83 1.41 0.66
N ARG A 106 6.11 0.33 1.40
CA ARG A 106 6.77 -0.86 0.84
C ARG A 106 5.73 -1.70 0.09
N LEU A 107 5.86 -1.79 -1.24
CA LEU A 107 4.96 -2.60 -2.07
C LEU A 107 5.50 -4.04 -2.21
N PHE A 108 6.78 -4.19 -2.52
CA PHE A 108 7.40 -5.49 -2.73
C PHE A 108 8.79 -5.54 -2.08
N ASP A 109 9.15 -6.71 -1.58
CA ASP A 109 10.48 -6.99 -1.03
C ASP A 109 10.73 -8.50 -1.13
N GLY A 110 11.59 -8.91 -2.06
CA GLY A 110 11.85 -10.34 -2.25
C GLY A 110 12.73 -10.67 -3.45
N ALA A 111 13.07 -11.96 -3.54
CA ALA A 111 13.85 -12.52 -4.64
C ALA A 111 13.01 -12.70 -5.90
N VAL A 112 13.61 -12.36 -7.04
CA VAL A 112 13.08 -12.55 -8.39
C VAL A 112 14.08 -13.41 -9.15
N VAL A 113 13.67 -14.64 -9.48
CA VAL A 113 14.52 -15.64 -10.13
C VAL A 113 14.06 -16.01 -11.54
N LYS A 114 12.85 -15.58 -11.93
CA LYS A 114 12.26 -15.82 -13.24
C LYS A 114 11.22 -14.75 -13.56
N SER A 115 10.80 -14.68 -14.82
CA SER A 115 9.69 -13.83 -15.24
C SER A 115 8.40 -14.20 -14.52
N CYS A 116 7.69 -13.19 -14.03
CA CYS A 116 6.46 -13.36 -13.27
C CYS A 116 5.67 -12.04 -13.18
N ALA A 117 4.37 -12.17 -12.97
CA ALA A 117 3.56 -11.06 -12.48
C ALA A 117 3.68 -10.98 -10.96
N LEU A 118 3.97 -9.80 -10.43
CA LEU A 118 3.86 -9.56 -9.00
C LEU A 118 2.40 -9.29 -8.64
N LYS A 119 2.12 -9.30 -7.33
CA LYS A 119 0.81 -8.92 -6.79
C LYS A 119 0.45 -7.50 -7.24
N ARG A 120 -0.83 -7.22 -7.41
CA ARG A 120 -1.33 -5.86 -7.63
C ARG A 120 -1.30 -5.11 -6.31
N TYR A 121 -0.86 -3.86 -6.35
CA TYR A 121 -0.83 -3.00 -5.18
C TYR A 121 -1.74 -1.81 -5.38
N VAL A 122 -2.48 -1.45 -4.34
CA VAL A 122 -3.44 -0.35 -4.38
C VAL A 122 -3.01 0.70 -3.37
N VAL A 123 -2.88 1.94 -3.83
CA VAL A 123 -2.52 3.09 -2.98
C VAL A 123 -3.34 4.31 -3.35
N ALA A 124 -3.72 5.12 -2.36
CA ALA A 124 -4.38 6.40 -2.59
C ALA A 124 -3.35 7.51 -2.92
N VAL A 125 -3.71 8.39 -3.86
CA VAL A 125 -2.85 9.48 -4.34
C VAL A 125 -3.68 10.74 -4.54
N VAL A 126 -3.21 11.89 -4.05
CA VAL A 126 -3.87 13.19 -4.29
C VAL A 126 -3.96 13.48 -5.81
N ARG A 127 -5.15 13.82 -6.31
CA ARG A 127 -5.52 13.93 -7.74
C ARG A 127 -4.61 14.87 -8.53
N TRP A 128 -4.07 15.91 -7.90
CA TRP A 128 -3.25 16.95 -8.55
C TRP A 128 -1.74 16.73 -8.45
N SER A 129 -1.33 15.51 -8.15
CA SER A 129 0.07 15.23 -7.86
C SER A 129 0.55 13.94 -8.53
N SER A 130 1.40 13.14 -7.89
CA SER A 130 2.08 12.03 -8.51
C SER A 130 2.41 10.91 -7.53
N ILE A 131 2.41 9.69 -8.05
CA ILE A 131 3.02 8.54 -7.40
C ILE A 131 4.47 8.40 -7.90
N ARG A 132 5.40 8.22 -6.96
CA ARG A 132 6.81 7.93 -7.26
C ARG A 132 7.14 6.53 -6.78
N LEU A 133 7.56 5.69 -7.70
CA LEU A 133 8.01 4.32 -7.44
C LEU A 133 9.54 4.27 -7.49
N LYS A 134 10.15 3.67 -6.47
CA LYS A 134 11.60 3.47 -6.34
C LYS A 134 11.87 1.98 -6.28
N PHE A 135 12.62 1.50 -7.26
CA PHE A 135 13.11 0.14 -7.36
C PHE A 135 14.55 0.14 -6.85
N LYS A 136 14.83 -0.75 -5.90
CA LYS A 136 16.18 -1.06 -5.41
C LYS A 136 16.42 -2.53 -5.73
N ILE A 137 17.45 -2.80 -6.54
CA ILE A 137 17.80 -4.13 -7.03
C ILE A 137 19.20 -4.44 -6.54
N CYS A 138 19.37 -5.58 -5.89
CA CYS A 138 20.64 -6.06 -5.37
C CYS A 138 20.88 -7.50 -5.87
N THR A 139 22.12 -7.83 -6.21
CA THR A 139 22.51 -9.23 -6.45
C THR A 139 23.52 -9.67 -5.41
N GLU A 140 23.43 -10.93 -5.00
CA GLU A 140 24.36 -11.51 -4.04
C GLU A 140 25.77 -11.64 -4.64
N SER A 141 25.89 -11.80 -5.96
CA SER A 141 27.16 -12.07 -6.64
C SER A 141 28.03 -10.84 -6.90
N SER A 142 27.44 -9.65 -7.10
CA SER A 142 28.20 -8.44 -7.47
C SER A 142 28.42 -7.46 -6.33
N GLY A 143 27.68 -7.59 -5.22
CA GLY A 143 27.62 -6.57 -4.17
C GLY A 143 27.13 -5.19 -4.66
N SER A 144 26.72 -5.07 -5.94
CA SER A 144 26.30 -3.82 -6.55
C SER A 144 24.81 -3.59 -6.35
N GLU A 145 24.47 -2.37 -5.94
CA GLU A 145 23.10 -1.92 -5.73
C GLU A 145 22.69 -1.00 -6.86
N PHE A 146 21.67 -1.40 -7.61
CA PHE A 146 21.06 -0.58 -8.65
C PHE A 146 19.78 0.06 -8.15
N GLN A 147 19.61 1.36 -8.40
CA GLN A 147 18.39 2.08 -8.06
C GLN A 147 17.77 2.74 -9.29
N ARG A 148 16.47 2.55 -9.48
CA ARG A 148 15.68 3.23 -10.53
C ARG A 148 14.43 3.85 -9.94
N ARG A 149 14.01 4.98 -10.52
CA ARG A 149 12.76 5.64 -10.14
C ARG A 149 11.89 5.90 -11.37
N CYS A 150 10.59 5.81 -11.18
CA CYS A 150 9.61 6.30 -12.13
C CYS A 150 8.51 7.07 -11.39
N THR A 151 7.99 8.10 -12.04
CA THR A 151 6.93 8.95 -11.52
C THR A 151 5.78 8.94 -12.49
N PHE A 152 4.56 8.82 -11.99
CA PHE A 152 3.34 8.91 -12.77
C PHE A 152 2.47 10.01 -12.16
N LYS A 153 2.02 10.94 -13.00
CA LYS A 153 1.03 11.95 -12.59
C LYS A 153 -0.30 11.27 -12.33
N ALA A 154 -0.94 11.64 -11.23
CA ALA A 154 -2.28 11.19 -10.88
C ALA A 154 -3.27 11.63 -11.96
N LYS A 155 -4.28 10.79 -12.19
CA LYS A 155 -5.37 11.00 -13.14
C LYS A 155 -6.66 10.51 -12.51
N THR A 156 -7.79 11.00 -12.99
CA THR A 156 -9.12 10.51 -12.57
C THR A 156 -9.36 9.08 -13.05
N HIS A 157 -8.93 8.76 -14.26
CA HIS A 157 -9.14 7.45 -14.87
C HIS A 157 -8.03 7.10 -15.88
N GLY A 158 -8.05 5.86 -16.35
CA GLY A 158 -7.17 5.35 -17.38
C GLY A 158 -5.89 4.74 -16.80
N HIS A 159 -4.87 4.55 -17.63
CA HIS A 159 -3.62 3.96 -17.17
C HIS A 159 -2.39 4.55 -17.85
N ASN A 160 -1.24 4.30 -17.26
CA ASN A 160 0.06 4.57 -17.82
C ASN A 160 0.94 3.35 -17.65
N THR A 161 1.66 2.96 -18.70
CA THR A 161 2.62 1.86 -18.64
C THR A 161 4.01 2.41 -18.93
N ARG A 162 5.02 1.85 -18.25
CA ARG A 162 6.42 2.17 -18.48
C ARG A 162 7.27 0.93 -18.28
N GLU A 163 8.15 0.68 -19.24
CA GLU A 163 9.17 -0.34 -19.10
C GLU A 163 10.46 0.23 -18.51
N ILE A 164 11.11 -0.60 -17.70
CA ILE A 164 12.36 -0.34 -17.04
C ILE A 164 13.29 -1.49 -17.41
N LYS A 165 14.24 -1.20 -18.28
CA LYS A 165 15.34 -2.09 -18.58
C LYS A 165 16.46 -1.89 -17.57
N THR A 166 16.96 -2.99 -17.03
CA THR A 166 18.12 -3.06 -16.14
C THR A 166 19.05 -4.15 -16.67
N ASP A 167 20.25 -4.26 -16.11
CA ASP A 167 21.18 -5.33 -16.47
C ASP A 167 20.67 -6.72 -16.06
N PHE A 168 19.70 -6.77 -15.12
CA PHE A 168 19.19 -8.01 -14.53
C PHE A 168 17.83 -8.42 -15.07
N ALA A 169 17.01 -7.47 -15.49
CA ALA A 169 15.62 -7.72 -15.88
C ALA A 169 15.02 -6.62 -16.75
N LEU A 170 13.98 -7.01 -17.49
CA LEU A 170 13.02 -6.10 -18.10
C LEU A 170 11.75 -6.09 -17.23
N ILE A 171 11.42 -4.93 -16.68
CA ILE A 171 10.29 -4.74 -15.76
C ILE A 171 9.27 -3.82 -16.43
N SER A 172 8.03 -4.25 -16.56
CA SER A 172 6.92 -3.39 -16.97
C SER A 172 6.11 -2.95 -15.76
N VAL A 173 5.88 -1.66 -15.66
CA VAL A 173 5.14 -1.01 -14.59
C VAL A 173 3.90 -0.38 -15.19
N LYS A 174 2.73 -0.84 -14.77
CA LYS A 174 1.45 -0.25 -15.16
C LYS A 174 0.78 0.36 -13.94
N VAL A 175 0.36 1.61 -14.05
CA VAL A 175 -0.44 2.29 -13.04
C VAL A 175 -1.80 2.59 -13.65
N THR A 176 -2.84 1.98 -13.10
CA THR A 176 -4.24 2.22 -13.46
C THR A 176 -4.86 3.13 -12.42
N TRP A 177 -5.59 4.14 -12.87
CA TRP A 177 -6.24 5.15 -12.04
C TRP A 177 -7.75 4.94 -12.04
N SER A 178 -8.35 5.08 -10.88
CA SER A 178 -9.80 5.12 -10.68
C SER A 178 -10.18 6.12 -9.61
N THR A 179 -11.40 6.63 -9.69
CA THR A 179 -11.99 7.42 -8.60
C THR A 179 -12.22 6.52 -7.39
N LEU A 180 -11.99 7.05 -6.20
CA LEU A 180 -12.62 6.57 -4.98
C LEU A 180 -14.02 7.18 -5.03
N ASP A 181 -15.07 6.37 -5.15
CA ASP A 181 -16.43 6.80 -5.54
C ASP A 181 -16.78 8.23 -5.11
N ASP A 182 -16.93 9.12 -6.10
CA ASP A 182 -17.60 10.41 -5.93
C ASP A 182 -19.10 10.13 -6.13
N ALA A 183 -19.81 9.67 -5.09
CA ALA A 183 -21.24 10.00 -5.00
C ALA A 183 -21.23 11.46 -4.51
N TRP A 184 -21.54 12.49 -5.29
CA TRP A 184 -22.73 12.71 -6.12
C TRP A 184 -22.44 13.63 -7.32
#